data_AF-A0A5C7J9Z4-F1
#
_entry.id   AF-A0A5C7J9Z4-F1
#
_cell.length_a   1.000
_cell.length_b   1.000
_cell.length_c   1.000
_cell.angle_alpha   90.00
_cell.angle_beta   90.00
_cell.angle_gamma   90.00
#
_symmetry.space_group_name_H-M   'P 1'
#
loop_
_entity.id
_entity.type
_entity.pdbx_description
1 polymer ?
#
loop_
_entity_poly.entity_id
_entity_poly.type
_entity_poly.pdbx_seq_one_letter_code
_entity_poly.pdbx_strand_id
1 'polypeptide(L)'
;VNIFVAVDPEHHGNYIALDIGSVGTLTDTDKNYLAQNFLAFFQRDYKRVAMAHIEAGWAPANTRADEFEAAIRAVCEPIFDRPLHEISFGRVLLRLFQTSRRFNVEIQPQLVMLQKTLLNIEGLGRQLDPNLDLWKTAKPFLERWMSEQVGRHAFHLGVLQEAPYWARTLPQLPRLVHQALAQPKTSDLAPALAELTRAQRQQGRLLAVIACLLAALVISQYL
;
A
#
# COMPACT_ATOMS: atom_id res chain seq x y z
N VAL A 1 -19.95 6.55 -23.23
CA VAL A 1 -18.89 6.53 -24.26
C VAL A 1 -19.49 5.95 -25.52
N ASN A 2 -19.73 6.83 -26.48
CA ASN A 2 -20.13 6.48 -27.83
C ASN A 2 -18.87 6.45 -28.70
N ILE A 3 -18.58 5.28 -29.27
CA ILE A 3 -17.39 5.02 -30.09
C ILE A 3 -17.87 4.56 -31.46
N PHE A 4 -17.31 5.14 -32.52
CA PHE A 4 -17.55 4.77 -33.90
C PHE A 4 -16.23 4.33 -34.55
N VAL A 5 -16.33 3.57 -35.63
CA VAL A 5 -15.18 3.18 -36.45
C VAL A 5 -15.32 3.87 -37.80
N ALA A 6 -14.29 4.60 -38.21
CA ALA A 6 -14.25 5.23 -39.52
C ALA A 6 -14.25 4.15 -40.62
N VAL A 7 -15.13 4.33 -41.61
CA VAL A 7 -15.31 3.39 -42.74
C VAL A 7 -14.88 4.00 -44.07
N ASP A 8 -14.52 5.29 -44.09
CA ASP A 8 -14.00 5.93 -45.30
C ASP A 8 -12.59 5.41 -45.63
N PRO A 9 -12.19 5.41 -46.93
CA PRO A 9 -10.93 4.81 -47.35
C PRO A 9 -9.67 5.43 -46.72
N GLU A 10 -9.73 6.70 -46.35
CA GLU A 10 -8.58 7.45 -45.82
C GLU A 10 -8.35 7.16 -44.33
N HIS A 11 -9.43 6.96 -43.58
CA HIS A 11 -9.37 6.75 -42.12
C HIS A 11 -9.84 5.35 -41.69
N HIS A 12 -10.01 4.42 -42.62
CA HIS A 12 -10.61 3.10 -42.37
C HIS A 12 -9.98 2.40 -41.16
N GLY A 13 -10.80 2.07 -40.17
CA GLY A 13 -10.37 1.39 -38.93
C GLY A 13 -9.98 2.33 -37.79
N ASN A 14 -10.00 3.65 -38.00
CA ASN A 14 -9.76 4.61 -36.92
C ASN A 14 -10.93 4.66 -35.93
N TYR A 15 -10.60 4.76 -34.64
CA TYR A 15 -11.57 4.94 -33.56
C TYR A 15 -11.97 6.41 -33.42
N ILE A 16 -13.28 6.68 -33.45
CA ILE A 16 -13.87 8.01 -33.26
C ILE A 16 -14.65 8.00 -31.95
N ALA A 17 -14.16 8.73 -30.94
CA ALA A 17 -14.85 8.92 -29.67
C ALA A 17 -15.69 10.20 -29.71
N LEU A 18 -17.02 10.06 -29.63
CA LEU A 18 -17.99 11.17 -29.75
C LEU A 18 -18.50 11.68 -28.41
N ASP A 19 -18.45 10.86 -27.36
CA ASP A 19 -18.95 11.20 -26.03
C ASP A 19 -17.88 10.96 -24.95
N ILE A 20 -17.48 12.07 -24.31
CA ILE A 20 -16.53 12.18 -23.21
C ILE A 20 -17.21 12.64 -21.91
N GLY A 21 -18.54 12.54 -21.79
CA GLY A 21 -19.31 13.04 -20.64
C GLY A 21 -19.07 12.30 -19.31
N SER A 22 -18.29 11.22 -19.31
CA SER A 22 -17.93 10.46 -18.09
C SER A 22 -16.42 10.29 -17.96
N VAL A 23 -15.71 11.42 -17.95
CA VAL A 23 -14.26 11.47 -17.67
C VAL A 23 -14.04 11.67 -16.17
N GLY A 24 -13.19 10.84 -15.59
CA GLY A 24 -12.67 11.00 -14.23
C GLY A 24 -11.16 11.20 -14.25
N THR A 25 -10.63 11.80 -13.20
CA THR A 25 -9.17 11.96 -13.01
C THR A 25 -8.69 10.93 -12.00
N LEU A 26 -7.57 10.28 -12.30
CA LEU A 26 -6.86 9.41 -11.37
C LEU A 26 -5.56 10.11 -10.94
N THR A 27 -5.27 10.13 -9.64
CA THR A 27 -3.99 10.63 -9.14
C THR A 27 -2.87 9.65 -9.50
N ASP A 28 -1.61 10.08 -9.44
CA ASP A 28 -0.48 9.18 -9.73
C ASP A 28 -0.36 8.05 -8.68
N THR A 29 -0.80 8.32 -7.45
CA THR A 29 -0.95 7.29 -6.40
C THR A 29 -1.97 6.23 -6.80
N ASP A 30 -3.13 6.64 -7.32
CA ASP A 30 -4.18 5.71 -7.76
C ASP A 30 -3.75 4.90 -8.99
N LYS A 31 -3.03 5.55 -9.93
CA LYS A 31 -2.47 4.86 -11.10
C LYS A 31 -1.46 3.78 -10.68
N ASN A 32 -0.55 4.11 -9.75
CA ASN A 32 0.41 3.16 -9.22
C ASN A 32 -0.26 2.01 -8.45
N TYR A 33 -1.26 2.32 -7.63
CA TYR A 33 -2.10 1.33 -6.95
C TYR A 33 -2.72 0.35 -7.96
N LEU A 34 -3.37 0.88 -9.00
CA LEU A 34 -4.04 0.08 -10.02
C LEU A 34 -3.04 -0.75 -10.83
N ALA A 35 -1.90 -0.16 -11.20
CA ALA A 35 -0.86 -0.84 -11.96
C ALA A 35 -0.29 -2.06 -11.24
N GLN A 36 0.03 -1.92 -9.95
CA GLN A 36 0.55 -3.00 -9.13
C GLN A 36 -0.50 -4.11 -8.94
N ASN A 37 -1.75 -3.74 -8.66
CA ASN A 37 -2.84 -4.69 -8.49
C ASN A 37 -3.14 -5.47 -9.78
N PHE A 38 -3.24 -4.79 -10.92
CA PHE A 38 -3.48 -5.44 -12.20
C PHE A 38 -2.34 -6.36 -12.60
N LEU A 39 -1.07 -5.97 -12.44
CA LEU A 39 0.04 -6.86 -12.79
C LEU A 39 0.06 -8.11 -11.96
N ALA A 40 -0.05 -7.96 -10.65
CA ALA A 40 0.05 -9.09 -9.74
C ALA A 40 -1.13 -10.07 -9.93
N PHE A 41 -2.30 -9.54 -10.34
CA PHE A 41 -3.40 -10.34 -10.88
C PHE A 41 -3.02 -11.06 -12.18
N PHE A 42 -2.47 -10.37 -13.19
CA PHE A 42 -2.10 -10.94 -14.49
C PHE A 42 -0.98 -11.99 -14.42
N GLN A 43 -0.03 -11.83 -13.50
CA GLN A 43 1.09 -12.76 -13.29
C GLN A 43 0.70 -14.01 -12.50
N ARG A 44 -0.55 -14.11 -12.03
CA ARG A 44 -1.05 -15.16 -11.14
C ARG A 44 -0.24 -15.26 -9.83
N ASP A 45 0.43 -14.18 -9.42
CA ASP A 45 1.20 -14.13 -8.17
C ASP A 45 0.33 -13.61 -7.02
N TYR A 46 -0.73 -14.37 -6.70
CA TYR A 46 -1.69 -14.01 -5.66
C TYR A 46 -1.04 -13.92 -4.28
N LYS A 47 0.02 -14.69 -4.05
CA LYS A 47 0.78 -14.67 -2.80
C LYS A 47 1.50 -13.33 -2.62
N ARG A 48 2.17 -12.83 -3.66
CA ARG A 48 2.83 -11.52 -3.60
C ARG A 48 1.82 -10.39 -3.47
N VAL A 49 0.64 -10.49 -4.10
CA VAL A 49 -0.47 -9.54 -3.87
C VAL A 49 -0.82 -9.46 -2.39
N ALA A 50 -1.11 -10.62 -1.77
CA ALA A 50 -1.55 -10.68 -0.39
C ALA A 50 -0.47 -10.13 0.57
N MET A 51 0.79 -10.53 0.39
CA MET A 51 1.90 -10.02 1.19
C MET A 51 2.12 -8.52 0.99
N ALA A 52 2.07 -8.02 -0.24
CA ALA A 52 2.25 -6.58 -0.52
C ALA A 52 1.18 -5.72 0.17
N HIS A 53 -0.07 -6.19 0.22
CA HIS A 53 -1.15 -5.48 0.92
C HIS A 53 -0.95 -5.45 2.44
N ILE A 54 -0.37 -6.51 3.02
CA ILE A 54 -0.05 -6.57 4.45
C ILE A 54 1.18 -5.70 4.75
N GLU A 55 2.24 -5.79 3.94
CA GLU A 55 3.49 -5.00 4.04
C GLU A 55 3.22 -3.49 3.90
N ALA A 56 2.32 -3.10 3.00
CA ALA A 56 1.91 -1.72 2.78
C ALA A 56 0.95 -1.19 3.87
N GLY A 57 0.52 -2.03 4.81
CA GLY A 57 -0.42 -1.66 5.87
C GLY A 57 -1.86 -1.45 5.39
N TRP A 58 -2.21 -1.90 4.19
CA TRP A 58 -3.58 -1.81 3.66
C TRP A 58 -4.47 -2.92 4.19
N ALA A 59 -3.89 -4.09 4.43
CA ALA A 59 -4.50 -5.14 5.23
C ALA A 59 -3.93 -5.06 6.66
N PRO A 60 -4.74 -5.32 7.70
CA PRO A 60 -4.25 -5.42 9.07
C PRO A 60 -3.10 -6.43 9.20
N ALA A 61 -2.11 -6.14 10.05
CA ALA A 61 -0.94 -7.01 10.25
C ALA A 61 -1.26 -8.41 10.79
N ASN A 62 -2.44 -8.60 11.40
CA ASN A 62 -2.94 -9.89 11.84
C ASN A 62 -3.65 -10.69 10.73
N THR A 63 -3.72 -10.16 9.50
CA THR A 63 -4.34 -10.84 8.36
C THR A 63 -3.54 -12.08 7.98
N ARG A 64 -4.24 -13.21 7.87
CA ARG A 64 -3.67 -14.46 7.38
C ARG A 64 -3.41 -14.37 5.88
N ALA A 65 -2.13 -14.27 5.50
CA ALA A 65 -1.72 -14.14 4.11
C ALA A 65 -2.18 -15.32 3.22
N ASP A 66 -2.21 -16.53 3.78
CA ASP A 66 -2.68 -17.75 3.11
C ASP A 66 -4.19 -17.72 2.83
N GLU A 67 -4.99 -17.26 3.79
CA GLU A 67 -6.44 -17.08 3.59
C GLU A 67 -6.73 -15.98 2.56
N PHE A 68 -5.97 -14.88 2.62
CA PHE A 68 -6.15 -13.78 1.68
C PHE A 68 -5.74 -14.17 0.25
N GLU A 69 -4.62 -14.87 0.09
CA GLU A 69 -4.20 -15.45 -1.19
C GLU A 69 -5.29 -16.38 -1.76
N ALA A 70 -5.81 -17.31 -0.93
CA ALA A 70 -6.83 -18.26 -1.36
C ALA A 70 -8.11 -17.55 -1.82
N ALA A 71 -8.49 -16.49 -1.13
CA ALA A 71 -9.67 -15.70 -1.47
C ALA A 71 -9.49 -14.94 -2.80
N ILE A 72 -8.31 -14.34 -3.04
CA ILE A 72 -7.97 -13.71 -4.33
C ILE A 72 -7.99 -14.77 -5.44
N ARG A 73 -7.28 -15.89 -5.25
CA ARG A 73 -7.21 -17.00 -6.22
C ARG A 73 -8.58 -17.52 -6.61
N ALA A 74 -9.49 -17.70 -5.64
CA ALA A 74 -10.85 -18.19 -5.89
C ALA A 74 -11.68 -17.26 -6.79
N VAL A 75 -11.39 -15.95 -6.79
CA VAL A 75 -12.05 -14.99 -7.67
C VAL A 75 -11.37 -14.92 -9.04
N CYS A 76 -10.05 -15.05 -9.08
CA CYS A 76 -9.23 -14.84 -10.28
C CYS A 76 -9.09 -16.07 -11.18
N GLU A 77 -8.88 -17.26 -10.64
CA GLU A 77 -8.58 -18.45 -11.46
C GLU A 77 -9.71 -18.84 -12.43
N PRO A 78 -11.02 -18.77 -12.06
CA PRO A 78 -12.10 -19.26 -12.93
C PRO A 78 -12.26 -18.55 -14.27
N ILE A 79 -11.68 -17.37 -14.43
CA ILE A 79 -11.83 -16.49 -15.59
C ILE A 79 -10.58 -16.43 -16.48
N PHE A 80 -9.45 -16.99 -16.02
CA PHE A 80 -8.24 -17.06 -16.82
C PHE A 80 -8.45 -17.97 -18.03
N ASP A 81 -7.82 -17.60 -19.16
CA ASP A 81 -7.83 -18.36 -20.42
C ASP A 81 -9.24 -18.61 -21.00
N ARG A 82 -10.23 -17.79 -20.61
CA ARG A 82 -11.60 -17.83 -21.13
C ARG A 82 -11.88 -16.65 -22.06
N PRO A 83 -12.67 -16.86 -23.12
CA PRO A 83 -13.04 -15.80 -24.04
C PRO A 83 -14.01 -14.80 -23.38
N LEU A 84 -14.02 -13.56 -23.87
CA LEU A 84 -14.78 -12.44 -23.30
C LEU A 84 -16.31 -12.69 -23.22
N HIS A 85 -16.87 -13.53 -24.09
CA HIS A 85 -18.28 -13.89 -24.02
C HIS A 85 -18.63 -14.81 -22.83
N GLU A 86 -17.67 -15.54 -22.27
CA GLU A 86 -17.88 -16.45 -21.12
C GLU A 86 -17.65 -15.78 -19.75
N ILE A 87 -16.89 -14.67 -19.72
CA ILE A 87 -16.49 -14.01 -18.47
C ILE A 87 -17.12 -12.63 -18.34
N SER A 88 -17.42 -12.20 -17.11
CA SER A 88 -17.75 -10.80 -16.84
C SER A 88 -16.69 -10.16 -15.98
N PHE A 89 -15.79 -9.41 -16.62
CA PHE A 89 -14.69 -8.72 -16.00
C PHE A 89 -15.17 -7.70 -14.95
N GLY A 90 -16.25 -6.97 -15.24
CA GLY A 90 -16.86 -6.05 -14.27
C GLY A 90 -17.33 -6.75 -12.99
N ARG A 91 -17.90 -7.96 -13.09
CA ARG A 91 -18.33 -8.76 -11.92
C ARG A 91 -17.15 -9.34 -11.14
N VAL A 92 -16.07 -9.70 -11.82
CA VAL A 92 -14.83 -10.16 -11.19
C VAL A 92 -14.22 -9.06 -10.35
N LEU A 93 -14.06 -7.86 -10.93
CA LEU A 93 -13.51 -6.71 -10.24
C LEU A 93 -14.31 -6.39 -8.96
N LEU A 94 -15.64 -6.46 -9.06
CA LEU A 94 -16.53 -6.28 -7.91
C LEU A 94 -16.32 -7.36 -6.84
N ARG A 95 -16.20 -8.64 -7.25
CA ARG A 95 -15.93 -9.74 -6.32
C ARG A 95 -14.57 -9.60 -5.64
N LEU A 96 -13.55 -9.13 -6.36
CA LEU A 96 -12.24 -8.82 -5.79
C LEU A 96 -12.37 -7.74 -4.72
N PHE A 97 -13.01 -6.61 -5.02
CA PHE A 97 -13.21 -5.56 -4.03
C PHE A 97 -14.03 -6.01 -2.82
N GLN A 98 -15.11 -6.77 -3.02
CA GLN A 98 -15.91 -7.33 -1.92
C GLN A 98 -15.10 -8.32 -1.06
N THR A 99 -14.23 -9.10 -1.69
CA THR A 99 -13.35 -10.05 -1.01
C THR A 99 -12.29 -9.32 -0.21
N SER A 100 -11.60 -8.35 -0.79
CA SER A 100 -10.60 -7.53 -0.09
C SER A 100 -11.20 -6.77 1.10
N ARG A 101 -12.46 -6.30 1.00
CA ARG A 101 -13.17 -5.69 2.14
C ARG A 101 -13.37 -6.65 3.33
N ARG A 102 -13.53 -7.96 3.11
CA ARG A 102 -13.62 -8.94 4.21
C ARG A 102 -12.32 -9.05 5.01
N PHE A 103 -11.19 -8.70 4.37
CA PHE A 103 -9.87 -8.63 5.01
C PHE A 103 -9.55 -7.21 5.50
N ASN A 104 -10.57 -6.35 5.68
CA ASN A 104 -10.44 -4.95 6.11
C ASN A 104 -9.49 -4.11 5.24
N VAL A 105 -9.34 -4.46 3.95
CA VAL A 105 -8.65 -3.58 3.00
C VAL A 105 -9.53 -2.36 2.74
N GLU A 106 -9.01 -1.17 3.00
CA GLU A 106 -9.68 0.07 2.64
C GLU A 106 -9.69 0.23 1.11
N ILE A 107 -10.88 0.19 0.53
CA ILE A 107 -11.07 0.41 -0.90
C ILE A 107 -11.65 1.80 -1.10
N GLN A 108 -10.98 2.62 -1.89
CA GLN A 108 -11.46 3.96 -2.21
C GLN A 108 -12.77 3.88 -3.01
N PRO A 109 -13.82 4.67 -2.65
CA PRO A 109 -15.11 4.67 -3.36
C PRO A 109 -15.01 5.00 -4.86
N GLN A 110 -13.98 5.75 -5.25
CA GLN A 110 -13.72 6.18 -6.63
C GLN A 110 -13.45 4.98 -7.55
N LEU A 111 -12.86 3.90 -7.02
CA LEU A 111 -12.58 2.68 -7.76
C LEU A 111 -13.85 1.90 -8.12
N VAL A 112 -14.96 2.13 -7.41
CA VAL A 112 -16.27 1.56 -7.75
C VAL A 112 -16.86 2.25 -8.99
N MET A 113 -16.58 3.53 -9.24
CA MET A 113 -17.09 4.23 -10.42
C MET A 113 -16.47 3.74 -11.74
N LEU A 114 -15.24 3.21 -11.71
CA LEU A 114 -14.61 2.55 -12.88
C LEU A 114 -15.43 1.37 -13.40
N GLN A 115 -16.29 0.79 -12.56
CA GLN A 115 -17.14 -0.35 -12.91
C GLN A 115 -18.07 -0.06 -14.09
N LYS A 116 -18.70 1.12 -14.14
CA LYS A 116 -19.64 1.45 -15.23
C LYS A 116 -18.93 1.54 -16.57
N THR A 117 -17.71 2.08 -16.57
CA THR A 117 -16.85 2.18 -17.75
C THR A 117 -16.38 0.79 -18.20
N LEU A 118 -15.91 -0.05 -17.27
CA LEU A 118 -15.47 -1.41 -17.58
C LEU A 118 -16.60 -2.30 -18.11
N LEU A 119 -17.80 -2.21 -17.54
CA LEU A 119 -18.99 -2.90 -18.05
C LEU A 119 -19.36 -2.47 -19.46
N ASN A 120 -19.28 -1.17 -19.76
CA ASN A 120 -19.58 -0.65 -21.08
C ASN A 120 -18.54 -1.11 -22.13
N ILE A 121 -17.26 -1.09 -21.77
CA ILE A 121 -16.17 -1.58 -22.63
C ILE A 121 -16.28 -3.08 -22.84
N GLU A 122 -16.62 -3.86 -21.81
CA GLU A 122 -16.87 -5.30 -21.92
C GLU A 122 -18.03 -5.60 -22.87
N GLY A 123 -19.12 -4.82 -22.79
CA GLY A 123 -20.26 -4.93 -23.70
C GLY A 123 -19.87 -4.68 -25.16
N LEU A 124 -19.10 -3.63 -25.42
CA LEU A 124 -18.58 -3.32 -26.76
C LEU A 124 -17.60 -4.40 -27.24
N GLY A 125 -16.70 -4.86 -26.38
CA GLY A 125 -15.74 -5.92 -26.70
C GLY A 125 -16.43 -7.21 -27.14
N ARG A 126 -17.52 -7.62 -26.46
CA ARG A 126 -18.31 -8.79 -26.87
C ARG A 126 -18.99 -8.63 -28.22
N GLN A 127 -19.37 -7.41 -28.60
CA GLN A 127 -19.99 -7.14 -29.90
C GLN A 127 -18.96 -7.15 -31.04
N LEU A 128 -17.73 -6.70 -30.77
CA LEU A 128 -16.66 -6.59 -31.77
C LEU A 128 -15.89 -7.90 -31.96
N ASP A 129 -15.46 -8.53 -30.86
CA ASP A 129 -14.73 -9.80 -30.87
C ASP A 129 -15.11 -10.64 -29.64
N PRO A 130 -16.14 -11.50 -29.75
CA PRO A 130 -16.59 -12.32 -28.63
C PRO A 130 -15.55 -13.37 -28.20
N ASN A 131 -14.63 -13.74 -29.08
CA ASN A 131 -13.60 -14.76 -28.82
C ASN A 131 -12.31 -14.15 -28.26
N LEU A 132 -12.27 -12.83 -28.08
CA LEU A 132 -11.13 -12.11 -27.53
C LEU A 132 -10.76 -12.66 -26.15
N ASP A 133 -9.53 -13.17 -26.05
CA ASP A 133 -8.89 -13.42 -24.76
C ASP A 133 -8.33 -12.09 -24.24
N LEU A 134 -9.03 -11.51 -23.26
CA LEU A 134 -8.63 -10.27 -22.62
C LEU A 134 -7.22 -10.35 -22.02
N TRP A 135 -6.84 -11.52 -21.47
CA TRP A 135 -5.58 -11.66 -20.76
C TRP A 135 -4.40 -11.71 -21.71
N LYS A 136 -4.50 -12.57 -22.72
CA LYS A 136 -3.47 -12.71 -23.74
C LYS A 136 -3.26 -11.39 -24.47
N THR A 137 -4.34 -10.66 -24.73
CA THR A 137 -4.30 -9.41 -25.52
C THR A 137 -3.85 -8.21 -24.69
N ALA A 138 -4.31 -8.07 -23.44
CA ALA A 138 -4.02 -6.90 -22.61
C ALA A 138 -2.65 -6.94 -21.92
N LYS A 139 -2.07 -8.14 -21.71
CA LYS A 139 -0.77 -8.32 -21.03
C LYS A 139 0.36 -7.39 -21.53
N PRO A 140 0.67 -7.30 -22.84
CA PRO A 140 1.77 -6.45 -23.32
C PRO A 140 1.51 -4.95 -23.17
N PHE A 141 0.25 -4.54 -23.04
CA PHE A 141 -0.10 -3.14 -22.78
C PHE A 141 0.10 -2.81 -21.30
N LEU A 142 -0.30 -3.71 -20.40
CA LEU A 142 -0.10 -3.56 -18.96
C LEU A 142 1.38 -3.57 -18.58
N GLU A 143 2.18 -4.47 -19.16
CA GLU A 143 3.62 -4.53 -18.90
C GLU A 143 4.34 -3.23 -19.33
N ARG A 144 3.96 -2.68 -20.48
CA ARG A 144 4.46 -1.36 -20.91
C ARG A 144 4.01 -0.24 -19.98
N TRP A 145 2.72 -0.16 -19.69
CA TRP A 145 2.18 0.86 -18.80
C TRP A 145 2.85 0.82 -17.43
N MET A 146 3.13 -0.37 -16.88
CA MET A 146 3.90 -0.49 -15.65
C MET A 146 5.34 -0.03 -15.76
N SER A 147 6.03 -0.31 -16.86
CA SER A 147 7.38 0.18 -17.06
C SER A 147 7.43 1.71 -17.09
N GLU A 148 6.35 2.35 -17.52
CA GLU A 148 6.19 3.80 -17.53
C GLU A 148 5.84 4.38 -16.14
N GLN A 149 5.03 3.67 -15.33
CA GLN A 149 4.58 4.13 -14.01
C GLN A 149 5.53 3.77 -12.85
N VAL A 150 6.14 2.59 -12.88
CA VAL A 150 6.96 2.01 -11.78
C VAL A 150 8.41 1.76 -12.21
N GLY A 151 8.72 1.87 -13.51
CA GLY A 151 10.06 1.59 -14.03
C GLY A 151 11.07 2.71 -13.81
N ARG A 152 12.29 2.49 -14.30
CA ARG A 152 13.42 3.44 -14.22
C ARG A 152 13.04 4.84 -14.70
N HIS A 153 12.18 4.93 -15.71
CA HIS A 153 11.68 6.20 -16.24
C HIS A 153 10.90 7.02 -15.21
N ALA A 154 9.93 6.41 -14.50
CA ALA A 154 9.19 7.04 -13.42
C ALA A 154 10.11 7.43 -12.26
N PHE A 155 11.07 6.58 -11.91
CA PHE A 155 12.08 6.89 -10.90
C PHE A 155 12.93 8.11 -11.31
N HIS A 156 13.40 8.17 -12.55
CA HIS A 156 14.18 9.31 -13.04
C HIS A 156 13.35 10.60 -13.07
N LEU A 157 12.08 10.56 -13.49
CA LEU A 157 11.19 11.73 -13.43
C LEU A 157 10.91 12.17 -12.00
N GLY A 158 10.64 11.23 -11.08
CA GLY A 158 10.43 11.53 -9.66
C GLY A 158 11.66 12.15 -9.02
N VAL A 159 12.85 11.63 -9.32
CA VAL A 159 14.12 12.21 -8.88
C VAL A 159 14.30 13.62 -9.44
N LEU A 160 14.00 13.87 -10.71
CA LEU A 160 14.11 15.21 -11.31
C LEU A 160 13.11 16.20 -10.72
N GLN A 161 11.90 15.76 -10.36
CA GLN A 161 10.89 16.60 -9.72
C GLN A 161 11.24 16.93 -8.26
N GLU A 162 11.83 15.99 -7.52
CA GLU A 162 12.23 16.15 -6.11
C GLU A 162 13.64 16.72 -5.94
N ALA A 163 14.48 16.68 -6.99
CA ALA A 163 15.85 17.22 -6.97
C ALA A 163 15.95 18.68 -6.48
N PRO A 164 15.06 19.62 -6.85
CA PRO A 164 15.10 20.98 -6.33
C PRO A 164 14.85 21.07 -4.82
N TYR A 165 14.00 20.18 -4.29
CA TYR A 165 13.73 20.08 -2.86
C TYR A 165 14.95 19.49 -2.12
N TRP A 166 15.54 18.41 -2.64
CA TRP A 166 16.77 17.83 -2.10
C TRP A 166 17.94 18.82 -2.15
N ALA A 167 18.07 19.60 -3.22
CA ALA A 167 19.12 20.63 -3.33
C ALA A 167 19.01 21.70 -2.22
N ARG A 168 17.80 21.97 -1.72
CA ARG A 168 17.58 22.91 -0.60
C ARG A 168 17.77 22.26 0.76
N THR A 169 17.51 20.97 0.88
CA THR A 169 17.49 20.23 2.16
C THR A 169 18.82 19.54 2.46
N LEU A 170 19.54 19.02 1.47
CA LEU A 170 20.87 18.38 1.62
C LEU A 170 21.88 19.26 2.37
N PRO A 171 22.01 20.57 2.04
CA PRO A 171 22.93 21.46 2.75
C PRO A 171 22.59 21.64 4.23
N GLN A 172 21.37 21.30 4.66
CA GLN A 172 20.91 21.42 6.04
C GLN A 172 21.16 20.14 6.85
N LEU A 173 21.41 19.00 6.19
CA LEU A 173 21.69 17.72 6.85
C LEU A 173 22.89 17.78 7.83
N PRO A 174 24.04 18.39 7.50
CA PRO A 174 25.15 18.48 8.44
C PRO A 174 24.75 19.20 9.72
N ARG A 175 23.91 20.24 9.63
CA ARG A 175 23.44 21.00 10.78
C ARG A 175 22.45 20.20 11.62
N LEU A 176 21.55 19.45 11.00
CA LEU A 176 20.60 18.56 11.71
C LEU A 176 21.30 17.37 12.37
N VAL A 177 22.26 16.76 11.69
CA VAL A 177 23.11 15.69 12.25
C VAL A 177 23.95 16.24 13.40
N HIS A 178 24.56 17.41 13.23
CA HIS A 178 25.32 18.05 14.30
C HIS A 178 24.41 18.42 15.47
N GLN A 179 23.18 18.88 15.26
CA GLN A 179 22.22 19.16 16.35
C GLN A 179 21.76 17.89 17.06
N ALA A 180 21.51 16.80 16.32
CA ALA A 180 21.13 15.51 16.90
C ALA A 180 22.28 14.86 17.69
N LEU A 181 23.53 15.02 17.23
CA LEU A 181 24.73 14.50 17.90
C LEU A 181 25.25 15.43 19.01
N ALA A 182 25.07 16.74 18.87
CA ALA A 182 25.49 17.73 19.87
C ALA A 182 24.42 18.03 20.91
N GLN A 183 23.17 17.56 20.74
CA GLN A 183 22.23 17.48 21.85
C GLN A 183 22.76 16.44 22.84
N PRO A 184 23.19 16.85 24.03
CA PRO A 184 23.54 15.91 25.07
C PRO A 184 22.22 15.27 25.52
N LYS A 185 22.01 13.99 25.19
CA LYS A 185 20.93 13.14 25.76
C LYS A 185 20.87 13.19 27.30
N THR A 186 21.88 13.75 27.95
CA THR A 186 22.00 13.97 29.38
C THR A 186 21.04 15.00 29.97
N SER A 187 20.45 15.92 29.20
CA SER A 187 19.53 16.92 29.79
C SER A 187 18.22 16.33 30.29
N ASP A 188 17.68 15.30 29.63
CA ASP A 188 16.44 14.62 30.05
C ASP A 188 16.69 13.49 31.06
N LEU A 189 17.90 12.90 31.04
CA LEU A 189 18.24 11.77 31.93
C LEU A 189 18.78 12.23 33.29
N ALA A 190 19.37 13.42 33.39
CA ALA A 190 19.87 13.97 34.65
C ALA A 190 18.80 14.09 35.76
N PRO A 191 17.59 14.63 35.51
CA PRO A 191 16.55 14.69 36.54
C PRO A 191 16.05 13.29 36.94
N ALA A 192 15.88 12.37 35.98
CA ALA A 192 15.43 11.00 36.25
C ALA A 192 16.45 10.19 37.09
N LEU A 193 17.74 10.33 36.81
CA LEU A 193 18.82 9.70 37.60
C LEU A 193 18.95 10.31 39.00
N ALA A 194 18.68 11.61 39.15
CA ALA A 194 18.67 12.28 40.45
C ALA A 194 17.50 11.82 41.33
N GLU A 195 16.32 11.55 40.76
CA GLU A 195 15.20 10.97 41.49
C GLU A 195 15.49 9.53 41.95
N LEU A 196 16.05 8.68 41.08
CA LEU A 196 16.41 7.31 41.42
C LEU A 196 17.46 7.22 42.55
N THR A 197 18.47 8.09 42.53
CA THR A 197 19.49 8.13 43.60
C THR A 197 18.95 8.67 44.93
N ARG A 198 17.99 9.62 44.89
CA ARG A 198 17.30 10.08 46.11
C ARG A 198 16.44 8.97 46.73
N ALA A 199 15.70 8.23 45.90
CA ALA A 199 14.90 7.09 46.35
C ALA A 199 15.76 5.99 46.99
N GLN A 200 16.91 5.66 46.39
CA GLN A 200 17.84 4.69 46.98
C GLN A 200 18.41 5.13 48.33
N ARG A 201 18.79 6.41 48.48
CA ARG A 201 19.34 6.91 49.76
C ARG A 201 18.31 6.88 50.89
N GLN A 202 17.04 7.12 50.58
CA GLN A 202 15.96 7.00 51.56
C GLN A 202 15.75 5.55 52.00
N GLN A 203 15.74 4.59 51.06
CA GLN A 203 15.66 3.17 51.39
C GLN A 203 16.86 2.70 52.23
N GLY A 204 18.08 3.10 51.89
CA GLY A 204 19.28 2.75 52.65
C GLY A 204 19.27 3.28 54.09
N ARG A 205 18.77 4.50 54.30
CA ARG A 205 18.57 5.06 55.66
C ARG A 205 17.53 4.27 56.46
N LEU A 206 16.43 3.89 55.82
CA LEU A 206 15.35 3.14 56.47
C LEU A 206 15.84 1.74 56.88
N LEU A 207 16.59 1.06 56.01
CA LEU A 207 17.25 -0.21 56.31
C LEU A 207 18.26 -0.09 57.45
N ALA A 208 19.06 0.99 57.50
CA ALA A 208 20.00 1.23 58.58
C ALA A 208 19.29 1.46 59.93
N VAL A 209 18.18 2.21 59.94
CA VAL A 209 17.37 2.41 61.15
C VAL A 209 16.75 1.09 61.61
N ILE A 210 16.21 0.30 60.70
CA ILE A 210 15.66 -1.04 61.03
C ILE A 210 16.78 -1.94 61.58
N ALA A 211 17.96 -1.95 60.97
CA ALA A 211 19.10 -2.74 61.43
C ALA A 211 19.56 -2.30 62.84
N CYS A 212 19.62 -1.00 63.12
CA CYS A 212 19.95 -0.48 64.44
C CYS A 212 18.88 -0.84 65.49
N LEU A 213 17.59 -0.74 65.14
CA LEU A 213 16.49 -1.12 66.04
C LEU A 213 16.50 -2.63 66.34
N LEU A 214 16.75 -3.47 65.32
CA LEU A 214 16.89 -4.91 65.50
C LEU A 214 18.11 -5.25 66.38
N ALA A 215 19.25 -4.58 66.16
CA ALA A 215 20.44 -4.76 66.99
C ALA A 215 20.17 -4.35 68.45
N ALA A 216 19.49 -3.22 68.67
CA ALA A 216 19.10 -2.77 70.02
C ALA A 216 18.13 -3.74 70.70
N LEU A 217 17.16 -4.29 69.97
CA LEU A 217 16.21 -5.29 70.48
C LEU A 217 16.93 -6.58 70.91
N VAL A 218 17.87 -7.06 70.09
CA VAL A 218 18.68 -8.24 70.42
C VAL A 218 19.51 -7.98 71.66
N ILE A 219 20.21 -6.84 71.76
CA ILE A 219 21.01 -6.49 72.94
C ILE A 219 20.13 -6.42 74.21
N SER A 220 18.91 -5.90 74.12
CA SER A 220 17.96 -5.84 75.23
C SER A 220 17.42 -7.20 75.68
N GLN A 221 17.55 -8.27 74.89
CA GLN A 221 17.17 -9.63 75.30
C GLN A 221 18.28 -10.37 76.05
N TYR A 222 19.52 -9.88 76.00
CA TYR A 222 20.70 -10.48 76.64
C TYR A 222 21.20 -9.72 77.88
N LEU A 223 20.51 -8.66 78.29
CA LEU A 223 20.74 -7.83 79.48
C LEU A 223 19.60 -8.02 80.49
#